data_AF-A0A3M7KXI9-F1
#
_entry.id   AF-A0A3M7KXI9-F1
#
_cell.length_a   1.000
_cell.length_b   1.000
_cell.length_c   1.000
_cell.angle_alpha   90.00
_cell.angle_beta   90.00
_cell.angle_gamma   90.00
#
_symmetry.space_group_name_H-M   'P 1'
#
loop_
_entity.id
_entity.type
_entity.pdbx_description
1 polymer ?
#
loop_
_entity_poly.entity_id
_entity_poly.type
_entity_poly.pdbx_seq_one_letter_code
_entity_poly.pdbx_strand_id
1 'polypeptide(L)'
;MPELDPLEAELNQREASLFTSWLETQRAAAADAAAAAAAAEEEDRLVGPEAPAGAGGVNADYGTHLRPGEGTAMAAFVQSGQRIPRRGEVGLTSSEIDNFESAGYVMSGNRHARMNAVRIRKENQVYTAEEKAALAMFNYEENKRKEAKILDDMKRLVHKTLGPDAGLDPVEEEG
;
A
#
# COMPACT_ATOMS: atom_id res chain seq x y z
N MET A 1 38.43 -51.18 -6.86
CA MET A 1 37.69 -50.22 -7.72
C MET A 1 37.51 -50.89 -9.06
N PRO A 2 36.30 -51.11 -9.57
CA PRO A 2 36.13 -51.71 -10.89
C PRO A 2 36.60 -50.69 -11.93
N GLU A 3 37.53 -51.09 -12.80
CA GLU A 3 37.91 -50.31 -13.98
C GLU A 3 36.70 -50.27 -14.93
N LEU A 4 36.23 -49.07 -15.25
CA LEU A 4 35.13 -48.84 -16.19
C LEU A 4 35.57 -49.30 -17.58
N ASP A 5 34.66 -49.97 -18.30
CA ASP A 5 34.88 -50.41 -19.68
C ASP A 5 35.24 -49.19 -20.55
N PRO A 6 36.34 -49.22 -21.33
CA PRO A 6 36.78 -48.07 -22.14
C PRO A 6 35.70 -47.53 -23.09
N LEU A 7 34.74 -48.38 -23.50
CA LEU A 7 33.63 -47.98 -24.38
C LEU A 7 32.56 -47.16 -23.63
N GLU A 8 32.31 -47.48 -22.35
CA GLU A 8 31.41 -46.73 -21.48
C GLU A 8 32.03 -45.38 -21.06
N ALA A 9 33.35 -45.33 -20.88
CA ALA A 9 34.06 -44.09 -20.59
C ALA A 9 33.97 -43.09 -21.76
N GLU A 10 34.09 -43.56 -23.01
CA GLU A 10 33.95 -42.70 -24.20
C GLU A 10 32.50 -42.21 -24.38
N LEU A 11 31.51 -43.08 -24.12
CA LEU A 11 30.10 -42.71 -24.18
C LEU A 11 29.77 -41.63 -23.14
N ASN A 12 30.21 -41.81 -21.89
CA ASN A 12 30.03 -40.84 -20.82
C ASN A 12 30.72 -39.50 -21.13
N GLN A 13 31.88 -39.51 -21.78
CA GLN A 13 32.56 -38.27 -22.21
C GLN A 13 31.79 -37.54 -23.31
N ARG A 14 31.18 -38.27 -24.25
CA ARG A 14 30.30 -37.69 -25.29
C ARG A 14 29.00 -37.14 -24.69
N GLU A 15 28.40 -37.85 -23.75
CA GLU A 15 27.21 -37.37 -23.05
C GLU A 15 27.51 -36.13 -22.21
N ALA A 16 28.66 -36.10 -21.52
CA ALA A 16 29.11 -34.93 -20.78
C ALA A 16 29.33 -33.71 -21.68
N SER A 17 29.91 -33.89 -22.88
CA SER A 17 30.14 -32.77 -23.81
C SER A 17 28.84 -32.24 -24.43
N LEU A 18 27.88 -33.12 -24.71
CA LEU A 18 26.53 -32.74 -25.13
C LEU A 18 25.80 -31.99 -24.01
N PHE A 19 25.95 -32.43 -22.77
CA PHE A 19 25.36 -31.74 -21.62
C PHE A 19 25.98 -30.36 -21.39
N THR A 20 27.30 -30.21 -21.50
CA THR A 20 27.96 -28.90 -21.39
C THR A 20 27.55 -27.95 -22.50
N SER A 21 27.45 -28.43 -23.74
CA SER A 21 27.00 -27.57 -24.85
C SER A 21 25.52 -27.17 -24.69
N TRP A 22 24.68 -28.08 -24.21
CA TRP A 22 23.29 -27.75 -23.85
C TRP A 22 23.22 -26.71 -22.72
N LEU A 23 24.03 -26.83 -21.67
CA LEU A 23 24.10 -25.82 -20.59
C LEU A 23 24.59 -24.46 -21.09
N GLU A 24 25.57 -24.42 -21.99
CA GLU A 24 26.04 -23.19 -22.63
C GLU A 24 24.93 -22.54 -23.47
N THR A 25 24.17 -23.32 -24.24
CA THR A 25 23.02 -22.79 -24.99
C THR A 25 21.93 -22.23 -24.07
N GLN A 26 21.67 -22.88 -22.93
CA GLN A 26 20.71 -22.38 -21.95
C GLN A 26 21.18 -21.11 -21.25
N ARG A 27 22.47 -21.00 -20.94
CA ARG A 27 23.06 -19.78 -20.38
C ARG A 27 23.06 -18.63 -21.38
N ALA A 28 23.34 -18.89 -22.65
CA ALA A 28 23.25 -17.88 -23.70
C ALA A 28 21.81 -17.36 -23.86
N ALA A 29 20.82 -18.27 -23.94
CA ALA A 29 19.41 -17.88 -24.00
C ALA A 29 18.94 -17.09 -22.76
N ALA A 30 19.42 -17.44 -21.57
CA ALA A 30 19.12 -16.70 -20.34
C ALA A 30 19.78 -15.30 -20.32
N ALA A 31 21.00 -15.18 -20.86
CA ALA A 31 21.69 -13.89 -20.99
C ALA A 31 20.97 -12.96 -21.98
N ASP A 32 20.52 -13.50 -23.12
CA ASP A 32 19.74 -12.74 -24.11
C ASP A 32 18.39 -12.28 -23.53
N ALA A 33 17.71 -13.15 -22.77
CA ALA A 33 16.46 -12.80 -22.09
C ALA A 33 16.68 -11.72 -21.00
N ALA A 34 17.78 -11.80 -20.24
CA ALA A 34 18.13 -10.79 -19.26
C ALA A 34 18.48 -9.44 -19.92
N ALA A 35 19.18 -9.45 -21.05
CA ALA A 35 19.50 -8.25 -21.82
C ALA A 35 18.23 -7.60 -22.41
N ALA A 36 17.29 -8.40 -22.93
CA ALA A 36 16.01 -7.91 -23.42
C ALA A 36 15.13 -7.31 -22.31
N ALA A 37 15.13 -7.93 -21.12
CA ALA A 37 14.42 -7.40 -19.94
C ALA A 37 15.02 -6.07 -19.46
N ALA A 38 16.35 -5.96 -19.42
CA ALA A 38 17.03 -4.72 -19.05
C ALA A 38 16.79 -3.57 -20.06
N ALA A 39 16.74 -3.89 -21.36
CA ALA A 39 16.42 -2.92 -22.41
C ALA A 39 14.96 -2.43 -22.31
N ALA A 40 14.00 -3.32 -22.01
CA ALA A 40 12.61 -2.95 -21.80
C ALA A 40 12.43 -2.07 -20.55
N GLU A 41 13.18 -2.34 -19.47
CA GLU A 41 13.17 -1.50 -18.27
C GLU A 41 13.75 -0.10 -18.56
N GLU A 42 14.77 0.01 -19.42
CA GLU A 42 15.31 1.29 -19.85
C GLU A 42 14.31 2.08 -20.72
N GLU A 43 13.57 1.43 -21.61
CA GLU A 43 12.54 2.07 -22.45
C GLU A 43 11.37 2.61 -21.61
N ASP A 44 11.00 1.90 -20.53
CA ASP A 44 9.96 2.33 -19.58
C ASP A 44 10.46 3.36 -18.54
N ARG A 45 11.75 3.73 -18.53
CA ARG A 45 12.23 4.82 -17.67
C ARG A 45 11.66 6.14 -18.15
N LEU A 46 10.75 6.70 -17.35
CA LEU A 46 10.16 8.01 -17.57
C LEU A 46 11.23 9.11 -17.58
N VAL A 47 11.68 9.53 -18.78
CA VAL A 47 12.63 10.63 -18.95
C VAL A 47 11.90 11.97 -18.82
N GLY A 48 12.00 12.62 -17.66
CA GLY A 48 11.46 13.95 -17.40
C GLY A 48 11.58 14.35 -15.92
N PRO A 49 11.41 15.63 -15.57
CA PRO A 49 11.32 16.04 -14.17
C PRO A 49 10.14 15.31 -13.52
N GLU A 50 10.43 14.55 -12.48
CA GLU A 50 9.41 13.85 -11.70
C GLU A 50 8.40 14.87 -11.17
N ALA A 51 7.11 14.63 -11.41
CA ALA A 51 6.08 15.47 -10.82
C ALA A 51 6.31 15.49 -9.31
N PRO A 52 6.29 16.66 -8.64
CA PRO A 52 6.47 16.70 -7.19
C PRO A 52 5.44 15.74 -6.61
N ALA A 53 5.91 14.79 -5.79
CA ALA A 53 5.07 13.78 -5.18
C ALA A 53 3.83 14.49 -4.63
N GLY A 54 2.70 14.33 -5.32
CA GLY A 54 1.47 14.99 -4.93
C GLY A 54 1.24 14.61 -3.47
N ALA A 55 1.05 15.61 -2.61
CA ALA A 55 0.81 15.41 -1.19
C ALA A 55 -0.06 14.17 -1.01
N GLY A 56 0.52 13.14 -0.39
CA GLY A 56 -0.03 11.78 -0.31
C GLY A 56 -1.29 11.72 0.54
N GLY A 57 -2.33 12.45 0.13
CA GLY A 57 -3.68 12.11 0.47
C GLY A 57 -3.96 10.80 -0.23
N VAL A 58 -4.25 9.77 0.56
CA VAL A 58 -4.99 8.61 0.08
C VAL A 58 -6.08 9.17 -0.83
N ASN A 59 -6.02 8.88 -2.13
CA ASN A 59 -7.12 9.20 -3.04
C ASN A 59 -8.26 8.27 -2.67
N ALA A 60 -8.82 8.48 -1.47
CA ALA A 60 -9.99 7.80 -1.00
C ALA A 60 -11.08 8.18 -1.98
N ASP A 61 -11.59 7.17 -2.67
CA ASP A 61 -12.72 7.36 -3.55
C ASP A 61 -13.94 7.63 -2.67
N TYR A 62 -14.21 8.92 -2.47
CA TYR A 62 -15.39 9.39 -1.78
C TYR A 62 -16.64 9.28 -2.66
N GLY A 63 -16.60 8.51 -3.75
CA GLY A 63 -17.71 8.09 -4.61
C GLY A 63 -18.28 9.17 -5.53
N THR A 64 -19.34 8.81 -6.26
CA THR A 64 -19.76 9.50 -7.50
C THR A 64 -20.57 10.79 -7.32
N HIS A 65 -20.98 11.14 -6.09
CA HIS A 65 -21.83 12.31 -5.85
C HIS A 65 -21.04 13.58 -5.52
N LEU A 66 -19.74 13.46 -5.28
CA LEU A 66 -18.85 14.56 -4.99
C LEU A 66 -18.13 15.00 -6.26
N ARG A 67 -17.84 16.29 -6.35
CA ARG A 67 -16.97 16.80 -7.41
C ARG A 67 -15.52 16.35 -7.15
N PRO A 68 -14.68 16.26 -8.19
CA PRO A 68 -13.25 16.01 -8.01
C PRO A 68 -12.65 16.98 -6.99
N GLY A 69 -11.98 16.46 -5.97
CA GLY A 69 -11.37 17.24 -4.89
C GLY A 69 -12.32 17.73 -3.78
N GLU A 70 -13.65 17.64 -3.95
CA GLU A 70 -14.63 18.05 -2.91
C GLU A 70 -14.55 17.11 -1.70
N GLY A 71 -14.46 15.80 -1.93
CA GLY A 71 -14.35 14.81 -0.86
C GLY A 71 -13.08 14.97 -0.02
N THR A 72 -11.93 15.18 -0.66
CA THR A 72 -10.66 15.41 0.04
C THR A 72 -10.71 16.67 0.92
N ALA A 73 -11.29 17.76 0.41
CA ALA A 73 -11.46 18.98 1.20
C ALA A 73 -12.39 18.76 2.40
N MET A 74 -13.49 18.02 2.22
CA MET A 74 -14.40 17.67 3.31
C MET A 74 -13.74 16.76 4.35
N ALA A 75 -12.96 15.77 3.92
CA ALA A 75 -12.27 14.84 4.80
C ALA A 75 -11.27 15.55 5.74
N ALA A 76 -10.58 16.59 5.27
CA ALA A 76 -9.70 17.38 6.12
C ALA A 76 -10.43 18.03 7.33
N PHE A 77 -11.67 18.46 7.14
CA PHE A 77 -12.51 18.96 8.26
C PHE A 77 -12.92 17.83 9.19
N VAL A 78 -13.29 16.66 8.65
CA VAL A 78 -13.65 15.48 9.46
C VAL A 78 -12.47 15.00 10.30
N GLN A 79 -11.28 14.91 9.71
CA GLN A 79 -10.05 14.50 10.41
C GLN A 79 -9.62 15.50 11.49
N SER A 80 -9.89 16.79 11.30
CA SER A 80 -9.69 17.81 12.33
C SER A 80 -10.82 17.87 13.36
N GLY A 81 -11.82 16.99 13.27
CA GLY A 81 -12.98 16.94 14.18
C GLY A 81 -13.91 18.16 14.05
N GLN A 82 -13.78 18.92 12.97
CA GLN A 82 -14.55 20.13 12.73
C GLN A 82 -15.77 19.83 11.86
N ARG A 83 -16.80 20.65 12.03
CA ARG A 83 -17.99 20.61 11.19
C ARG A 83 -17.65 21.07 9.77
N ILE A 84 -18.14 20.36 8.77
CA ILE A 84 -17.99 20.73 7.36
C ILE A 84 -18.78 22.04 7.07
N PRO A 85 -18.13 23.13 6.60
CA PRO A 85 -18.81 24.40 6.34
C PRO A 85 -19.81 24.34 5.18
N ARG A 86 -20.98 24.97 5.33
CA ARG A 86 -21.99 25.09 4.26
C ARG A 86 -21.71 26.25 3.30
N ARG A 87 -22.38 26.28 2.15
CA ARG A 87 -22.34 27.41 1.21
C ARG A 87 -22.93 28.67 1.87
N GLY A 88 -22.07 29.63 2.21
CA GLY A 88 -22.41 30.84 2.96
C GLY A 88 -21.78 30.92 4.36
N GLU A 89 -21.15 29.83 4.79
CA GLU A 89 -20.35 29.75 6.03
C GLU A 89 -18.84 29.81 5.73
N VAL A 90 -18.46 29.85 4.44
CA VAL A 90 -17.06 29.94 4.00
C VAL A 90 -16.47 31.26 4.48
N GLY A 91 -15.49 31.19 5.37
CA GLY A 91 -14.87 32.35 6.02
C GLY A 91 -15.24 32.53 7.49
N LEU A 92 -16.18 31.72 8.01
CA LEU A 92 -16.42 31.57 9.44
C LEU A 92 -15.75 30.28 9.94
N THR A 93 -15.26 30.32 11.17
CA THR A 93 -14.75 29.12 11.85
C THR A 93 -15.89 28.23 12.31
N SER A 94 -15.63 26.93 12.49
CA SER A 94 -16.65 25.98 12.98
C SER A 94 -17.27 26.45 14.29
N SER A 95 -16.44 26.92 15.23
CA SER A 95 -16.88 27.39 16.55
C SER A 95 -17.75 28.64 16.48
N GLU A 96 -17.48 29.59 15.58
CA GLU A 96 -18.33 30.76 15.36
C GLU A 96 -19.72 30.34 14.87
N ILE A 97 -19.80 29.39 13.94
CA ILE A 97 -21.08 28.90 13.41
C ILE A 97 -21.89 28.23 14.51
N ASP A 98 -21.26 27.37 15.31
CA ASP A 98 -21.92 26.66 16.42
C ASP A 98 -22.44 27.65 17.48
N ASN A 99 -21.70 28.73 17.75
CA ASN A 99 -22.14 29.80 18.64
C ASN A 99 -23.35 30.55 18.09
N PHE A 100 -23.39 30.87 16.79
CA PHE A 100 -24.52 31.54 16.17
C PHE A 100 -25.79 30.66 16.17
N GLU A 101 -25.65 29.36 15.86
CA GLU A 101 -26.78 28.43 15.90
C GLU A 101 -27.30 28.24 17.33
N SER A 102 -26.40 28.14 18.31
CA SER A 102 -26.76 28.03 19.74
C SER A 102 -27.45 29.28 20.28
N ALA A 103 -27.09 30.46 19.78
CA ALA A 103 -27.77 31.73 20.08
C ALA A 103 -29.15 31.86 19.41
N GLY A 104 -29.52 30.91 18.54
CA GLY A 104 -30.82 30.88 17.86
C GLY A 104 -30.83 31.51 16.46
N TYR A 105 -29.67 31.90 15.92
CA TYR A 105 -29.58 32.35 14.53
C TYR A 105 -29.69 31.16 13.57
N VAL A 106 -30.40 31.36 12.47
CA VAL A 106 -30.53 30.35 11.40
C VAL A 106 -29.62 30.73 10.25
N MET A 107 -28.62 29.89 9.98
CA MET A 107 -27.69 30.11 8.87
C MET A 107 -28.40 30.09 7.51
N SER A 108 -27.87 30.90 6.59
CA SER A 108 -28.40 30.97 5.22
C SER A 108 -28.34 29.60 4.54
N GLY A 109 -29.44 29.19 3.92
CA GLY A 109 -29.57 27.88 3.27
C GLY A 109 -30.08 26.75 4.16
N ASN A 110 -30.06 26.88 5.49
CA ASN A 110 -30.53 25.82 6.41
C ASN A 110 -32.06 25.65 6.40
N ARG A 111 -32.82 26.59 5.82
CA ARG A 111 -34.29 26.50 5.70
C ARG A 111 -34.77 25.64 4.53
N HIS A 112 -33.89 25.13 3.66
CA HIS A 112 -34.27 24.36 2.46
C HIS A 112 -34.18 22.85 2.69
N ALA A 113 -35.31 22.19 2.97
CA ALA A 113 -35.36 20.75 3.25
C ALA A 113 -34.70 19.88 2.16
N ARG A 114 -35.04 20.09 0.88
CA ARG A 114 -34.50 19.30 -0.24
C ARG A 114 -32.99 19.46 -0.40
N MET A 115 -32.48 20.68 -0.24
CA MET A 115 -31.05 20.97 -0.36
C MET A 115 -30.28 20.39 0.83
N ASN A 116 -30.83 20.51 2.04
CA ASN A 116 -30.25 19.92 3.25
C ASN A 116 -30.13 18.40 3.13
N ALA A 117 -31.12 17.72 2.56
CA ALA A 117 -31.06 16.27 2.36
C ALA A 117 -29.93 15.87 1.39
N VAL A 118 -29.73 16.61 0.30
CA VAL A 118 -28.62 16.37 -0.64
C VAL A 118 -27.28 16.64 0.02
N ARG A 119 -27.19 17.72 0.80
CA ARG A 119 -26.00 18.06 1.58
C ARG A 119 -25.64 16.95 2.57
N ILE A 120 -26.59 16.53 3.40
CA ILE A 120 -26.39 15.47 4.40
C ILE A 120 -25.96 14.17 3.71
N ARG A 121 -26.52 13.83 2.54
CA ARG A 121 -26.08 12.67 1.78
C ARG A 121 -24.60 12.75 1.38
N LYS A 122 -24.17 13.91 0.87
CA LYS A 122 -22.77 14.16 0.49
C LYS A 122 -21.83 14.10 1.70
N GLU A 123 -22.23 14.70 2.81
CA GLU A 123 -21.45 14.67 4.06
C GLU A 123 -21.34 13.26 4.60
N ASN A 124 -22.46 12.52 4.69
CA ASN A 124 -22.47 11.13 5.15
C ASN A 124 -21.61 10.21 4.29
N GLN A 125 -21.47 10.50 2.99
CA GLN A 125 -20.60 9.75 2.10
C GLN A 125 -19.12 9.88 2.49
N VAL A 126 -18.71 11.07 2.92
CA VAL A 126 -17.35 11.31 3.44
C VAL A 126 -17.21 10.70 4.83
N TYR A 127 -18.17 10.92 5.74
CA TYR A 127 -18.12 10.33 7.08
C TYR A 127 -18.04 8.80 7.04
N THR A 128 -18.87 8.14 6.24
CA THR A 128 -18.87 6.67 6.11
C THR A 128 -17.55 6.16 5.55
N ALA A 129 -16.97 6.89 4.57
CA ALA A 129 -15.69 6.52 3.98
C ALA A 129 -14.54 6.67 5.00
N GLU A 130 -14.47 7.79 5.71
CA GLU A 130 -13.47 8.05 6.75
C GLU A 130 -13.61 7.09 7.93
N GLU A 131 -14.83 6.81 8.40
CA GLU A 131 -15.08 5.82 9.45
C GLU A 131 -14.61 4.42 9.04
N LYS A 132 -14.90 4.01 7.79
CA LYS A 132 -14.44 2.72 7.27
C LYS A 132 -12.91 2.67 7.15
N ALA A 133 -12.29 3.75 6.70
CA ALA A 133 -10.83 3.86 6.60
C ALA A 133 -10.18 3.81 7.99
N ALA A 134 -10.72 4.55 8.97
CA ALA A 134 -10.25 4.55 10.35
C ALA A 134 -10.39 3.17 10.99
N LEU A 135 -11.51 2.48 10.80
CA LEU A 135 -11.71 1.10 11.27
C LEU A 135 -10.75 0.11 10.62
N ALA A 136 -10.50 0.24 9.31
CA ALA A 136 -9.56 -0.61 8.60
C ALA A 136 -8.12 -0.41 9.10
N MET A 137 -7.71 0.85 9.33
CA MET A 137 -6.41 1.18 9.91
C MET A 137 -6.27 0.59 11.32
N PHE A 138 -7.30 0.72 12.15
CA PHE A 138 -7.31 0.12 13.48
C PHE A 138 -7.17 -1.42 13.44
N ASN A 139 -7.93 -2.09 12.57
CA ASN A 139 -7.85 -3.54 12.40
C ASN A 139 -6.47 -3.98 11.88
N TYR A 140 -5.88 -3.24 10.95
CA TYR A 140 -4.55 -3.51 10.43
C TYR A 140 -3.48 -3.38 11.53
N GLU A 141 -3.52 -2.30 12.31
CA GLU A 141 -2.60 -2.11 13.45
C GLU A 141 -2.77 -3.18 14.52
N GLU A 142 -4.01 -3.56 14.84
CA GLU A 142 -4.30 -4.61 15.82
C GLU A 142 -3.77 -5.97 15.31
N ASN A 143 -4.01 -6.29 14.04
CA ASN A 143 -3.51 -7.53 13.44
C ASN A 143 -1.98 -7.57 13.40
N LYS A 144 -1.33 -6.47 12.99
CA LYS A 144 0.14 -6.36 13.00
C LYS A 144 0.73 -6.55 14.39
N ARG A 145 0.09 -5.98 15.44
CA ARG A 145 0.50 -6.21 16.84
C ARG A 145 0.32 -7.67 17.28
N LYS A 146 -0.79 -8.32 16.88
CA LYS A 146 -1.02 -9.74 17.16
C LYS A 146 0.01 -10.62 16.47
N GLU A 147 0.27 -10.39 15.19
CA GLU A 147 1.26 -11.12 14.40
C GLU A 147 2.67 -10.97 14.97
N ALA A 148 3.07 -9.75 15.35
CA ALA A 148 4.37 -9.50 15.98
C ALA A 148 4.54 -10.31 17.29
N LYS A 149 3.49 -10.39 18.11
CA LYS A 149 3.49 -11.21 19.33
C LYS A 149 3.58 -12.71 19.01
N ILE A 150 2.82 -13.19 18.04
CA ILE A 150 2.86 -14.60 17.61
C ILE A 150 4.25 -14.97 17.08
N LEU A 151 4.90 -14.07 16.33
CA LEU A 151 6.26 -14.26 15.84
C LEU A 151 7.28 -14.35 16.98
N ASP A 152 7.17 -13.49 18.00
CA ASP A 152 8.03 -13.54 19.18
C ASP A 152 7.85 -14.85 19.97
N ASP A 153 6.61 -15.24 20.22
CA ASP A 153 6.27 -16.50 20.89
C ASP A 153 6.80 -17.71 20.10
N MET A 154 6.70 -17.68 18.76
CA MET A 154 7.23 -18.75 17.89
C MET A 154 8.75 -18.81 17.92
N LYS A 155 9.45 -17.67 17.82
CA LYS A 155 10.92 -17.59 17.95
C LYS A 155 11.37 -18.18 19.28
N ARG A 156 10.70 -17.83 20.38
CA ARG A 156 11.00 -18.37 21.72
C ARG A 156 10.80 -19.88 21.79
N LEU A 157 9.75 -20.41 21.16
CA LEU A 157 9.49 -21.85 21.13
C LEU A 157 10.59 -22.59 20.35
N VAL A 158 10.99 -22.07 19.19
CA VAL A 158 12.06 -22.63 18.34
C VAL A 158 13.40 -22.63 19.08
N HIS A 159 13.78 -21.51 19.72
CA HIS A 159 15.00 -21.46 20.54
C HIS A 159 14.99 -22.49 21.68
N LYS A 160 13.82 -22.74 22.29
CA LYS A 160 13.67 -23.72 23.36
C LYS A 160 13.76 -25.16 22.87
N THR A 161 13.33 -25.45 21.64
CA THR A 161 13.27 -26.82 21.10
C THR A 161 14.49 -27.22 20.28
N LEU A 162 15.10 -26.31 19.51
CA LEU A 162 16.27 -26.61 18.66
C LEU A 162 17.62 -26.13 19.24
N GLY A 163 17.64 -25.31 20.29
CA GLY A 163 18.88 -24.73 20.82
C GLY A 163 19.47 -23.63 19.92
N PRO A 164 20.56 -22.95 20.33
CA PRO A 164 21.09 -21.74 19.66
C PRO A 164 21.62 -21.96 18.23
N ASP A 165 21.73 -23.20 17.75
CA ASP A 165 22.42 -23.55 16.50
C ASP A 165 21.51 -23.56 15.25
N ALA A 166 20.30 -23.00 15.32
CA ALA A 166 19.36 -22.99 14.18
C ALA A 166 19.69 -21.94 13.09
N GLY A 167 20.79 -21.19 13.19
CA GLY A 167 21.29 -20.34 12.10
C GLY A 167 20.35 -19.19 11.69
N LEU A 168 19.54 -18.68 12.60
CA LEU A 168 18.78 -17.44 12.43
C LEU A 168 19.37 -16.37 13.35
N ASP A 169 20.56 -15.91 13.01
CA ASP A 169 21.07 -14.67 13.57
C ASP A 169 20.25 -13.48 13.01
N PRO A 170 19.99 -12.44 13.83
CA PRO A 170 19.32 -11.25 13.36
C PRO A 170 20.21 -10.58 12.30
N VAL A 171 19.68 -10.38 11.10
CA VAL A 171 20.26 -9.41 10.17
C VAL A 171 20.03 -8.04 10.81
N GLU A 172 21.11 -7.45 11.32
CA GLU A 172 21.13 -6.07 11.79
C GLU A 172 20.77 -5.19 10.58
N GLU A 173 19.58 -4.58 10.60
CA GLU A 173 19.26 -3.48 9.69
C GLU A 173 20.09 -2.26 10.13
N GLU A 174 21.20 -2.04 9.46
CA GLU A 174 21.88 -0.75 9.47
C GLU A 174 21.10 0.27 8.62
N GLY A 175 20.74 1.39 9.24
CA GLY A 175 20.76 2.74 8.64
C GLY A 175 19.66 3.09 7.64
#